data_AF-A0A917Z018-F1
#
_entry.id   AF-A0A917Z018-F1
#
_cell.length_a   1.000
_cell.length_b   1.000
_cell.length_c   1.000
_cell.angle_alpha   90.00
_cell.angle_beta   90.00
_cell.angle_gamma   90.00
#
_symmetry.space_group_name_H-M   'P 1'
#
loop_
_entity.id
_entity.type
_entity.pdbx_description
1 polymer ?
#
loop_
_entity_poly.entity_id
_entity_poly.type
_entity_poly.pdbx_seq_one_letter_code
_entity_poly.pdbx_strand_id
1 'polypeptide(L)'
;MQEVTPGQVGLTVGLAMVSAIGFLLLRCQGKGRPFGPAGRRLAVAIVMLTGLVSASVALVGGIVLDQYLSTLLGAVAPSGLWFSQVRAGEPERRTVGKEMATFWLVSLLARLDQAMAEDQRVWCERRVDDSWSVYELSLAAIRYHERICDRLAPEQRRRERVHARLEAIERRLDVAALIEDGASRSKVVTALGGSRHTKLARYERYLHDLTRLHGILRHDAENDLLRLLASAYRAGHRSLPRYVPPSRSRTVIEPVSPHP
;
A
#
# COMPACT_ATOMS: atom_id res chain seq x y z
N MET A 1 16.53 10.77 48.83
CA MET A 1 15.81 11.20 47.62
C MET A 1 16.86 11.57 46.60
N GLN A 2 17.10 10.75 45.58
CA GLN A 2 18.06 11.06 44.53
C GLN A 2 17.30 11.75 43.40
N GLU A 3 17.72 12.97 43.05
CA GLU A 3 17.08 13.78 42.02
C GLU A 3 17.19 13.06 40.66
N VAL A 4 16.04 12.79 40.04
CA VAL A 4 15.99 12.35 38.65
C VAL A 4 16.57 13.48 37.82
N THR A 5 17.77 13.29 37.28
CA THR A 5 18.42 14.33 36.48
C THR A 5 17.66 14.51 35.16
N PRO A 6 17.47 15.76 34.69
CA PRO A 6 16.76 16.04 33.43
C PRO A 6 17.39 15.32 32.22
N GLY A 7 18.69 15.01 32.28
CA GLY A 7 19.41 14.24 31.26
C GLY A 7 18.92 12.79 31.11
N GLN A 8 18.55 12.11 32.21
CA GLN A 8 18.04 10.73 32.16
C GLN A 8 16.63 10.66 31.57
N VAL A 9 15.78 11.64 31.89
CA VAL A 9 14.44 11.76 31.29
C VAL A 9 14.55 12.04 29.79
N GLY A 10 15.43 12.94 29.38
CA GLY A 10 15.67 13.22 27.96
C GLY A 10 16.12 11.99 27.18
N LEU A 11 17.03 11.19 27.74
CA LEU A 11 17.56 9.99 27.08
C LEU A 11 16.48 8.89 26.92
N THR A 12 15.67 8.66 27.95
CA THR A 12 14.57 7.66 27.88
C THR A 12 13.49 8.05 26.87
N VAL A 13 13.12 9.33 26.81
CA VAL A 13 12.18 9.85 25.80
C VAL A 13 12.74 9.74 24.39
N GLY A 14 14.01 10.12 24.20
CA GLY A 14 14.68 9.97 22.91
C GLY A 14 14.73 8.52 22.43
N LEU A 15 15.10 7.59 23.32
CA LEU A 15 15.12 6.15 23.02
C LEU A 15 13.72 5.61 22.69
N ALA A 16 12.68 6.06 23.41
CA ALA A 16 11.30 5.70 23.16
C ALA A 16 10.78 6.22 21.81
N MET A 17 11.16 7.44 21.41
CA MET A 17 10.82 7.98 20.09
C MET A 17 11.51 7.21 18.97
N VAL A 18 12.81 6.94 19.10
CA VAL A 18 13.58 6.17 18.10
C VAL A 18 13.04 4.75 17.98
N SER A 19 12.71 4.09 19.09
CA SER A 19 12.13 2.75 19.06
C SER A 19 10.72 2.76 18.45
N ALA A 20 9.87 3.74 18.78
CA ALA A 20 8.55 3.90 18.18
C ALA A 20 8.63 4.10 16.66
N ILE A 21 9.58 4.92 16.19
CA ILE A 21 9.87 5.08 14.75
C ILE A 21 10.29 3.74 14.14
N GLY A 22 11.22 3.02 14.77
CA GLY A 22 11.67 1.71 14.32
C GLY A 22 10.52 0.70 14.21
N PHE A 23 9.67 0.62 15.22
CA PHE A 23 8.49 -0.27 15.23
C PHE A 23 7.46 0.11 14.16
N LEU A 24 7.20 1.40 13.95
CA LEU A 24 6.33 1.86 12.88
C LEU A 24 6.91 1.48 11.52
N LEU A 25 8.22 1.64 11.31
CA LEU A 25 8.86 1.26 10.05
C LEU A 25 8.80 -0.25 9.81
N LEU A 26 9.05 -1.08 10.83
CA LEU A 26 8.95 -2.54 10.73
C LEU A 26 7.50 -2.99 10.48
N ARG A 27 6.52 -2.40 11.18
CA ARG A 27 5.10 -2.74 10.99
C ARG A 27 4.56 -2.29 9.62
N CYS A 28 5.06 -1.17 9.11
CA CYS A 28 4.70 -0.64 7.80
C CYS A 28 5.55 -1.21 6.66
N GLN A 29 6.54 -2.06 6.95
CA GLN A 29 7.38 -2.68 5.93
C GLN A 29 6.52 -3.52 4.99
N GLY A 30 6.56 -3.18 3.70
CA GLY A 30 5.73 -3.81 2.67
C GLY A 30 4.27 -3.32 2.59
N LYS A 31 3.83 -2.37 3.42
CA LYS A 31 2.48 -1.77 3.33
C LYS A 31 2.47 -0.38 2.69
N GLY A 32 3.55 0.40 2.81
CA GLY A 32 3.63 1.76 2.24
C GLY A 32 4.60 2.68 2.98
N ARG A 33 4.50 4.00 2.77
CA ARG A 33 5.27 4.98 3.58
C ARG A 33 4.43 5.42 4.78
N PRO A 34 4.82 5.13 6.03
CA PRO A 34 4.17 5.75 7.19
C PRO A 34 4.32 7.28 7.15
N PHE A 35 5.42 7.79 6.59
CA PHE A 35 5.68 9.22 6.40
C PHE A 35 5.35 9.74 4.99
N GLY A 36 4.36 9.17 4.31
CA GLY A 36 3.86 9.70 3.03
C GLY A 36 3.15 11.05 3.18
N PRO A 37 2.84 11.76 2.08
CA PRO A 37 2.16 13.05 2.11
C PRO A 37 0.87 13.05 2.94
N ALA A 38 0.07 11.97 2.84
CA ALA A 38 -1.17 11.80 3.61
C ALA A 38 -0.93 11.30 5.05
N GLY A 39 0.03 10.39 5.25
CA GLY A 39 0.26 9.71 6.54
C GLY A 39 1.19 10.44 7.51
N ARG A 40 1.99 11.41 7.04
CA ARG A 40 3.07 12.04 7.84
C ARG A 40 2.57 12.65 9.14
N ARG A 41 1.45 13.37 9.12
CA ARG A 41 0.88 14.00 10.33
C ARG A 41 0.47 12.94 11.37
N LEU A 42 -0.13 11.83 10.92
CA LEU A 42 -0.55 10.74 11.79
C LEU A 42 0.65 9.98 12.35
N ALA A 43 1.66 9.67 11.53
CA ALA A 43 2.88 9.02 11.99
C ALA A 43 3.62 9.88 13.03
N VAL A 44 3.75 11.18 12.80
CA VAL A 44 4.34 12.12 13.78
C VAL A 44 3.50 12.16 15.06
N ALA A 45 2.17 12.22 14.96
CA ALA A 45 1.30 12.18 16.14
C ALA A 45 1.51 10.90 16.96
N ILE A 46 1.54 9.73 16.33
CA ILE A 46 1.78 8.45 17.01
C ILE A 46 3.14 8.44 17.71
N VAL A 47 4.20 8.90 17.05
CA VAL A 47 5.55 8.97 17.65
C VAL A 47 5.57 9.93 18.84
N MET A 48 4.99 11.13 18.71
CA MET A 48 4.94 12.11 19.80
C MET A 48 4.14 11.60 20.98
N LEU A 49 3.00 10.95 20.73
CA LEU A 49 2.15 10.40 21.78
C LEU A 49 2.82 9.22 22.48
N THR A 50 3.52 8.37 21.74
CA THR A 50 4.34 7.30 22.35
C THR A 50 5.45 7.88 23.22
N GLY A 51 6.14 8.93 22.74
CA GLY A 51 7.15 9.65 23.51
C GLY A 51 6.60 10.29 24.80
N LEU A 52 5.42 10.92 24.73
CA LEU A 52 4.76 11.54 25.88
C LEU A 52 4.31 10.51 26.92
N VAL A 53 3.77 9.37 26.47
CA VAL A 53 3.39 8.25 27.36
C VAL A 53 4.64 7.67 28.03
N SER A 54 5.74 7.50 27.30
CA SER A 54 7.01 7.05 27.89
C SER A 54 7.58 8.06 28.89
N ALA A 55 7.50 9.36 28.61
CA ALA A 55 7.94 10.43 29.52
C ALA A 55 7.15 10.42 30.84
N SER A 56 5.81 10.29 30.75
CA SER A 56 4.93 10.26 31.92
C SER A 56 5.14 9.00 32.77
N VAL A 57 5.37 7.84 32.15
CA VAL A 57 5.73 6.60 32.88
C VAL A 57 7.10 6.73 33.56
N ALA A 58 8.11 7.32 32.91
CA ALA A 58 9.43 7.51 33.50
C ALA A 58 9.39 8.45 34.73
N LEU A 59 8.61 9.53 34.64
CA LEU A 59 8.44 10.47 35.75
C LEU A 59 7.71 9.85 36.95
N VAL A 60 6.67 9.03 36.71
CA VAL A 60 5.94 8.35 37.80
C VAL A 60 6.74 7.16 38.36
N GLY A 61 7.43 6.42 37.51
CA GLY A 61 8.24 5.27 37.91
C GLY A 61 9.47 5.64 38.73
N GLY A 62 10.11 6.79 38.44
CA GLY A 62 11.22 7.31 39.23
C GLY A 62 10.84 7.73 40.66
N ILE A 63 9.54 7.90 40.94
CA ILE A 63 9.02 8.22 42.28
C ILE A 63 8.77 6.95 43.10
N VAL A 64 8.61 5.78 42.47
CA VAL A 64 8.03 4.58 43.11
C VAL A 64 8.95 3.35 43.09
N LEU A 65 9.89 3.19 42.15
CA LEU A 65 10.69 1.95 41.99
C LEU A 65 12.18 2.19 41.71
N ASP A 66 13.02 1.24 42.15
CA ASP A 66 14.48 1.22 41.95
C ASP A 66 14.90 1.37 40.46
N GLN A 67 15.96 2.17 40.23
CA GLN A 67 16.40 2.75 38.94
C GLN A 67 16.57 1.75 37.77
N TYR A 68 16.92 0.50 38.05
CA TYR A 68 17.15 -0.50 37.00
C TYR A 68 15.83 -1.03 36.42
N LEU A 69 14.79 -1.14 37.24
CA LEU A 69 13.49 -1.66 36.83
C LEU A 69 12.65 -0.62 36.12
N SER A 70 12.74 0.66 36.49
CA SER A 70 11.99 1.74 35.84
C SER A 70 12.44 1.98 34.40
N THR A 71 13.74 1.87 34.13
CA THR A 71 14.32 2.01 32.78
C THR A 71 13.94 0.81 31.89
N LEU A 72 13.95 -0.40 32.45
CA LEU A 72 13.51 -1.62 31.77
C LEU A 72 11.99 -1.63 31.53
N LEU A 73 11.17 -1.26 32.51
CA LEU A 73 9.71 -1.16 32.35
C LEU A 73 9.29 -0.02 31.41
N GLY A 74 9.99 1.10 31.38
CA GLY A 74 9.72 2.21 30.45
C GLY A 74 9.99 1.85 28.98
N ALA A 75 10.95 0.96 28.72
CA ALA A 75 11.24 0.42 27.39
C ALA A 75 10.39 -0.82 27.03
N VAL A 76 10.06 -1.65 28.02
CA VAL A 76 9.32 -2.90 27.83
C VAL A 76 7.81 -2.68 27.84
N ALA A 77 7.26 -1.68 28.54
CA ALA A 77 5.81 -1.45 28.60
C ALA A 77 5.19 -1.07 27.24
N PRO A 78 5.78 -0.18 26.41
CA PRO A 78 5.28 0.07 25.06
C PRO A 78 5.46 -1.15 24.16
N SER A 79 6.61 -1.82 24.28
CA SER A 79 6.94 -3.03 23.51
C SER A 79 6.00 -4.20 23.84
N GLY A 80 5.63 -4.37 25.11
CA GLY A 80 4.70 -5.39 25.61
C GLY A 80 3.24 -5.07 25.26
N LEU A 81 2.86 -3.79 25.21
CA LEU A 81 1.57 -3.34 24.67
C LEU A 81 1.44 -3.64 23.17
N TRP A 82 2.54 -3.58 22.44
CA TRP A 82 2.61 -3.96 21.02
C TRP A 82 2.71 -5.48 20.81
N PHE A 83 3.38 -6.22 21.70
CA PHE A 83 3.54 -7.68 21.61
C PHE A 83 2.32 -8.47 22.12
N SER A 84 1.58 -7.97 23.12
CA SER A 84 0.41 -8.67 23.67
C SER A 84 -0.77 -8.72 22.68
N GLN A 85 -0.79 -7.87 21.66
CA GLN A 85 -1.77 -7.95 20.57
C GLN A 85 -1.47 -9.07 19.56
N VAL A 86 -0.22 -9.56 19.48
CA VAL A 86 0.15 -10.70 18.62
C VAL A 86 -0.15 -12.03 19.32
N ARG A 87 -0.24 -12.03 20.65
CA ARG A 87 -0.45 -13.20 21.52
C ARG A 87 -1.80 -13.12 22.25
N ALA A 88 -2.89 -12.82 21.54
CA ALA A 88 -4.22 -12.84 22.12
C ALA A 88 -4.70 -14.30 22.32
N GLY A 89 -4.31 -14.91 23.44
CA GLY A 89 -4.69 -16.27 23.84
C GLY A 89 -4.91 -16.51 25.33
N GLU A 90 -4.59 -15.56 26.23
CA GLU A 90 -4.81 -15.76 27.68
C GLU A 90 -5.49 -14.57 28.36
N PRO A 91 -6.51 -14.82 29.22
CA PRO A 91 -7.26 -13.79 29.91
C PRO A 91 -6.63 -13.49 31.28
N GLU A 92 -5.79 -12.46 31.37
CA GLU A 92 -5.31 -11.95 32.65
C GLU A 92 -5.74 -10.50 32.90
N ARG A 93 -6.10 -10.24 34.17
CA ARG A 93 -6.92 -9.13 34.71
C ARG A 93 -6.75 -7.79 33.98
N ARG A 94 -7.81 -7.38 33.28
CA ARG A 94 -7.91 -6.17 32.46
C ARG A 94 -8.43 -4.98 33.26
N THR A 95 -7.63 -3.93 33.39
CA THR A 95 -8.06 -2.62 33.88
C THR A 95 -8.64 -1.79 32.73
N VAL A 96 -9.85 -1.26 32.91
CA VAL A 96 -10.64 -0.49 31.91
C VAL A 96 -9.84 0.67 31.28
N GLY A 97 -8.93 1.31 32.03
CA GLY A 97 -8.04 2.35 31.49
C GLY A 97 -7.01 1.84 30.47
N LYS A 98 -6.51 0.61 30.63
CA LYS A 98 -5.59 -0.05 29.68
C LYS A 98 -6.34 -0.44 28.39
N GLU A 99 -7.63 -0.72 28.49
CA GLU A 99 -8.50 -0.95 27.32
C GLU A 99 -8.71 0.36 26.55
N MET A 100 -9.05 1.47 27.20
CA MET A 100 -9.23 2.76 26.51
C MET A 100 -7.95 3.26 25.82
N ALA A 101 -6.79 3.11 26.46
CA ALA A 101 -5.50 3.48 25.86
C ALA A 101 -5.15 2.59 24.66
N THR A 102 -5.46 1.29 24.71
CA THR A 102 -5.26 0.39 23.56
C THR A 102 -6.24 0.67 22.44
N PHE A 103 -7.51 0.96 22.74
CA PHE A 103 -8.52 1.32 21.74
C PHE A 103 -8.12 2.55 20.94
N TRP A 104 -7.64 3.60 21.61
CA TRP A 104 -7.25 4.83 20.92
C TRP A 104 -6.00 4.64 20.04
N LEU A 105 -5.01 3.88 20.51
CA LEU A 105 -3.81 3.56 19.70
C LEU A 105 -4.16 2.68 18.49
N VAL A 106 -5.05 1.69 18.67
CA VAL A 106 -5.57 0.87 17.56
C VAL A 106 -6.32 1.72 16.55
N SER A 107 -7.15 2.68 17.00
CA SER A 107 -7.85 3.61 16.12
C SER A 107 -6.89 4.49 15.31
N LEU A 108 -5.83 5.00 15.94
CA LEU A 108 -4.79 5.77 15.25
C LEU A 108 -4.03 4.94 14.22
N LEU A 109 -3.68 3.70 14.55
CA LEU A 109 -3.03 2.79 13.61
C LEU A 109 -3.96 2.45 12.44
N ALA A 110 -5.25 2.23 12.68
CA ALA A 110 -6.23 2.00 11.63
C ALA A 110 -6.34 3.21 10.69
N ARG A 111 -6.36 4.43 11.25
CA ARG A 111 -6.35 5.67 10.45
C ARG A 111 -5.06 5.83 9.64
N LEU A 112 -3.90 5.44 10.20
CA LEU A 112 -2.63 5.44 9.49
C LEU A 112 -2.65 4.44 8.33
N ASP A 113 -3.12 3.21 8.57
CA ASP A 113 -3.26 2.17 7.53
C ASP A 113 -4.20 2.64 6.41
N GLN A 114 -5.31 3.31 6.75
CA GLN A 114 -6.22 3.90 5.78
C GLN A 114 -5.55 5.01 4.96
N ALA A 115 -4.80 5.91 5.60
CA ALA A 115 -4.06 6.98 4.91
C ALA A 115 -2.97 6.42 3.98
N MET A 116 -2.32 5.32 4.37
CA MET A 116 -1.34 4.62 3.53
C MET A 116 -1.99 3.93 2.33
N ALA A 117 -3.15 3.30 2.53
CA ALA A 117 -3.93 2.69 1.45
C ALA A 117 -4.39 3.75 0.44
N GLU A 118 -4.80 4.93 0.91
CA GLU A 118 -5.18 6.05 0.06
C GLU A 118 -3.99 6.61 -0.73
N ASP A 119 -2.83 6.80 -0.09
CA ASP A 119 -1.61 7.24 -0.80
C ASP A 119 -1.19 6.25 -1.89
N GLN A 120 -1.28 4.95 -1.61
CA GLN A 120 -1.04 3.90 -2.60
C GLN A 120 -2.05 4.01 -3.75
N ARG A 121 -3.34 4.16 -3.45
CA ARG A 121 -4.41 4.26 -4.45
C ARG A 121 -4.18 5.45 -5.37
N VAL A 122 -3.98 6.64 -4.80
CA VAL A 122 -3.69 7.88 -5.56
C VAL A 122 -2.42 7.73 -6.40
N TRP A 123 -1.38 7.06 -5.88
CA TRP A 123 -0.15 6.82 -6.63
C TRP A 123 -0.37 5.89 -7.83
N CYS A 124 -1.21 4.87 -7.69
CA CYS A 124 -1.59 3.95 -8.78
C CYS A 124 -2.49 4.65 -9.80
N GLU A 125 -3.55 5.34 -9.36
CA GLU A 125 -4.50 6.05 -10.22
C GLU A 125 -3.81 7.12 -11.07
N ARG A 126 -2.82 7.85 -10.53
CA ARG A 126 -2.04 8.83 -11.33
C ARG A 126 -1.25 8.21 -12.49
N ARG A 127 -1.07 6.89 -12.50
CA ARG A 127 -0.27 6.15 -13.49
C ARG A 127 -1.10 5.40 -14.52
N VAL A 128 -2.41 5.33 -14.31
CA VAL A 128 -3.38 4.78 -15.25
C VAL A 128 -4.23 5.95 -15.73
N ASP A 129 -4.64 5.91 -16.99
CA ASP A 129 -5.46 6.98 -17.57
C ASP A 129 -6.72 6.36 -18.16
N ASP A 130 -7.87 6.80 -17.66
CA ASP A 130 -9.19 6.29 -18.06
C ASP A 130 -9.44 6.46 -19.55
N SER A 131 -8.74 7.40 -20.21
CA SER A 131 -8.85 7.68 -21.64
C SER A 131 -7.99 6.79 -22.54
N TRP A 132 -7.21 5.86 -21.99
CA TRP A 132 -6.40 4.94 -22.80
C TRP A 132 -7.25 3.99 -23.64
N SER A 133 -6.81 3.65 -24.85
CA SER A 133 -7.44 2.55 -25.61
C SER A 133 -7.09 1.19 -25.00
N VAL A 134 -7.78 0.12 -25.43
CA VAL A 134 -7.46 -1.26 -25.02
C VAL A 134 -6.00 -1.60 -25.34
N TYR A 135 -5.53 -1.17 -26.50
CA TYR A 135 -4.13 -1.36 -26.93
C TYR A 135 -3.15 -0.56 -26.06
N GLU A 136 -3.45 0.72 -25.77
CA GLU A 136 -2.58 1.55 -24.92
C GLU A 136 -2.48 0.99 -23.49
N LEU A 137 -3.58 0.45 -22.95
CA LEU A 137 -3.63 -0.19 -21.65
C LEU A 137 -2.79 -1.48 -21.61
N SER A 138 -2.85 -2.30 -22.67
CA SER A 138 -2.04 -3.51 -22.82
C SER A 138 -0.54 -3.16 -22.86
N LEU A 139 -0.16 -2.18 -23.68
CA LEU A 139 1.22 -1.72 -23.79
C LEU A 139 1.72 -1.12 -22.46
N ALA A 140 0.88 -0.36 -21.77
CA ALA A 140 1.19 0.14 -20.43
C ALA A 140 1.46 -1.00 -19.44
N ALA A 141 0.62 -2.04 -19.44
CA ALA A 141 0.77 -3.19 -18.56
C ALA A 141 2.09 -3.93 -18.79
N ILE A 142 2.46 -4.17 -20.05
CA ILE A 142 3.75 -4.79 -20.42
C ILE A 142 4.91 -3.92 -19.93
N ARG A 143 4.89 -2.61 -20.21
CA ARG A 143 5.97 -1.68 -19.79
C ARG A 143 6.13 -1.58 -18.28
N TYR A 144 5.02 -1.57 -17.55
CA TYR A 144 5.08 -1.60 -16.09
C TYR A 144 5.58 -2.94 -15.58
N HIS A 145 5.14 -4.04 -16.17
CA HIS A 145 5.62 -5.38 -15.82
C HIS A 145 7.12 -5.56 -16.02
N GLU A 146 7.68 -5.11 -17.15
CA GLU A 146 9.12 -5.12 -17.44
C GLU A 146 9.89 -4.41 -16.31
N ARG A 147 9.52 -3.16 -16.02
CA ARG A 147 10.17 -2.35 -14.98
C ARG A 147 10.02 -2.92 -13.58
N ILE A 148 8.90 -3.58 -13.30
CA ILE A 148 8.64 -4.28 -12.03
C ILE A 148 9.54 -5.51 -11.97
N CYS A 149 9.68 -6.26 -13.06
CA CYS A 149 10.54 -7.43 -13.12
C CYS A 149 12.01 -7.12 -12.94
N ASP A 150 12.49 -6.00 -13.50
CA ASP A 150 13.87 -5.55 -13.36
C ASP A 150 14.23 -5.14 -11.94
N ARG A 151 13.24 -4.76 -11.12
CA ARG A 151 13.45 -4.16 -9.81
C ARG A 151 13.08 -5.07 -8.63
N LEU A 152 12.16 -6.01 -8.80
CA LEU A 152 11.77 -6.93 -7.73
C LEU A 152 12.57 -8.23 -7.73
N ALA A 153 12.95 -8.66 -6.52
CA ALA A 153 13.55 -9.97 -6.31
C ALA A 153 12.62 -11.12 -6.78
N PRO A 154 13.15 -12.24 -7.28
CA PRO A 154 12.36 -13.38 -7.74
C PRO A 154 11.33 -13.90 -6.73
N GLU A 155 11.64 -13.93 -5.42
CA GLU A 155 10.66 -14.41 -4.43
C GLU A 155 9.49 -13.44 -4.28
N GLN A 156 9.74 -12.13 -4.33
CA GLN A 156 8.70 -11.12 -4.26
C GLN A 156 7.80 -11.18 -5.49
N ARG A 157 8.37 -11.37 -6.69
CA ARG A 157 7.60 -11.55 -7.93
C ARG A 157 6.65 -12.73 -7.86
N ARG A 158 7.09 -13.85 -7.27
CA ARG A 158 6.25 -15.04 -7.05
C ARG A 158 5.14 -14.77 -6.03
N ARG A 159 5.48 -14.17 -4.88
CA ARG A 159 4.49 -13.83 -3.83
C ARG A 159 3.40 -12.90 -4.35
N GLU A 160 3.77 -11.90 -5.14
CA GLU A 160 2.84 -10.92 -5.71
C GLU A 160 2.15 -11.40 -7.00
N ARG A 161 2.50 -12.59 -7.49
CA ARG A 161 1.95 -13.20 -8.72
C ARG A 161 2.04 -12.27 -9.93
N VAL A 162 3.15 -11.55 -10.06
CA VAL A 162 3.36 -10.49 -11.07
C VAL A 162 3.09 -10.99 -12.50
N HIS A 163 3.63 -12.16 -12.88
CA HIS A 163 3.43 -12.73 -14.22
C HIS A 163 1.99 -13.17 -14.47
N ALA A 164 1.34 -13.82 -13.50
CA ALA A 164 -0.04 -14.27 -13.65
C ALA A 164 -1.01 -13.08 -13.75
N ARG A 165 -0.67 -11.93 -13.17
CA ARG A 165 -1.46 -10.69 -13.34
C ARG A 165 -1.32 -10.12 -14.74
N LEU A 166 -0.10 -10.04 -15.29
CA LEU A 166 0.08 -9.59 -16.67
C LEU A 166 -0.69 -10.50 -17.64
N GLU A 167 -0.55 -11.82 -17.50
CA GLU A 167 -1.29 -12.78 -18.32
C GLU A 167 -2.81 -12.57 -18.21
N ALA A 168 -3.32 -12.31 -17.01
CA ALA A 168 -4.75 -12.03 -16.81
C ALA A 168 -5.20 -10.71 -17.48
N ILE A 169 -4.35 -9.68 -17.47
CA ILE A 169 -4.61 -8.39 -18.14
C ILE A 169 -4.65 -8.61 -19.65
N GLU A 170 -3.61 -9.21 -20.22
CA GLU A 170 -3.49 -9.49 -21.66
C GLU A 170 -4.70 -10.26 -22.18
N ARG A 171 -5.05 -11.38 -21.53
CA ARG A 171 -6.17 -12.22 -21.98
C ARG A 171 -7.52 -11.49 -21.96
N ARG A 172 -7.75 -10.60 -21.00
CA ARG A 172 -9.00 -9.81 -20.95
C ARG A 172 -9.01 -8.71 -22.00
N LEU A 173 -7.87 -8.05 -22.21
CA LEU A 173 -7.75 -7.01 -23.22
C LEU A 173 -7.79 -7.57 -24.64
N ASP A 174 -7.27 -8.78 -24.89
CA ASP A 174 -7.39 -9.47 -26.18
C ASP A 174 -8.87 -9.70 -26.55
N VAL A 175 -9.69 -10.15 -25.60
CA VAL A 175 -11.13 -10.33 -25.82
C VAL A 175 -11.83 -8.99 -25.97
N ALA A 176 -11.44 -7.96 -25.20
CA ALA A 176 -12.00 -6.62 -25.35
C ALA A 176 -11.69 -6.05 -26.75
N ALA A 177 -10.45 -6.18 -27.22
CA ALA A 177 -10.04 -5.75 -28.56
C ALA A 177 -10.83 -6.47 -29.65
N LEU A 178 -11.04 -7.78 -29.52
CA LEU A 178 -11.90 -8.54 -30.44
C LEU A 178 -13.32 -7.96 -30.53
N ILE A 179 -13.90 -7.53 -29.40
CA ILE A 179 -15.23 -6.90 -29.38
C ILE A 179 -15.18 -5.52 -30.03
N GLU A 180 -14.15 -4.72 -29.75
CA GLU A 180 -13.93 -3.39 -30.34
C GLU A 180 -13.79 -3.46 -31.87
N ASP A 181 -13.14 -4.50 -32.38
CA ASP A 181 -13.00 -4.81 -33.81
C ASP A 181 -14.29 -5.34 -34.47
N GLY A 182 -15.40 -5.47 -33.72
CA GLY A 182 -16.68 -5.95 -34.24
C GLY A 182 -16.76 -7.46 -34.46
N ALA A 183 -16.00 -8.26 -33.72
CA ALA A 183 -16.07 -9.72 -33.83
C ALA A 183 -17.46 -10.28 -33.55
N SER A 184 -17.80 -11.37 -34.24
CA SER A 184 -19.06 -12.09 -34.00
C SER A 184 -19.12 -12.70 -32.59
N ARG A 185 -20.35 -12.84 -32.06
CA ARG A 185 -20.59 -13.44 -30.74
C ARG A 185 -19.95 -14.83 -30.60
N SER A 186 -19.99 -15.67 -31.63
CA SER A 186 -19.38 -17.00 -31.60
C SER A 186 -17.86 -16.92 -31.40
N LYS A 187 -17.19 -15.99 -32.09
CA LYS A 187 -15.74 -15.75 -31.93
C LYS A 187 -15.42 -15.26 -30.51
N VAL A 188 -16.23 -14.36 -29.96
CA VAL A 188 -16.07 -13.86 -28.57
C VAL A 188 -16.25 -15.00 -27.56
N VAL A 189 -17.24 -15.86 -27.73
CA VAL A 189 -17.46 -17.04 -26.85
C VAL A 189 -16.26 -17.97 -26.87
N THR A 190 -15.74 -18.28 -28.06
CA THR A 190 -14.54 -19.11 -28.20
C THR A 190 -13.33 -18.48 -27.51
N ALA A 191 -13.14 -17.16 -27.68
CA ALA A 191 -12.03 -16.44 -27.05
C ALA A 191 -12.15 -16.43 -25.51
N LEU A 192 -13.34 -16.20 -24.96
CA LEU A 192 -13.59 -16.29 -23.51
C LEU A 192 -13.28 -17.68 -22.95
N GLY A 193 -13.64 -18.73 -23.69
CA GLY A 193 -13.37 -20.13 -23.32
C GLY A 193 -11.89 -20.53 -23.40
N GLY A 194 -11.06 -19.74 -24.10
CA GLY A 194 -9.65 -20.05 -24.35
C GLY A 194 -8.70 -19.84 -23.16
N SER A 195 -9.12 -19.12 -22.10
CA SER A 195 -8.29 -18.86 -20.92
C SER A 195 -9.05 -18.97 -19.61
N ARG A 196 -8.38 -19.47 -18.57
CA ARG A 196 -8.93 -19.49 -17.20
C ARG A 196 -9.26 -18.10 -16.66
N HIS A 197 -8.59 -17.05 -17.16
CA HIS A 197 -8.77 -15.68 -16.70
C HIS A 197 -10.03 -15.02 -17.28
N THR A 198 -10.54 -15.57 -18.39
CA THR A 198 -11.72 -15.11 -19.11
C THR A 198 -12.89 -16.10 -18.99
N LYS A 199 -12.67 -17.31 -18.48
CA LYS A 199 -13.71 -18.30 -18.20
C LYS A 199 -14.38 -18.05 -16.84
N LEU A 200 -14.99 -16.87 -16.69
CA LEU A 200 -15.73 -16.48 -15.50
C LEU A 200 -17.22 -16.41 -15.81
N ALA A 201 -18.06 -16.99 -14.95
CA ALA A 201 -19.52 -16.97 -15.09
C ALA A 201 -20.09 -15.54 -15.19
N ARG A 202 -19.38 -14.54 -14.62
CA ARG A 202 -19.72 -13.12 -14.75
C ARG A 202 -19.69 -12.66 -16.21
N TYR A 203 -18.70 -13.07 -17.00
CA TYR A 203 -18.55 -12.63 -18.40
C TYR A 203 -19.57 -13.32 -19.30
N GLU A 204 -19.83 -14.60 -19.07
CA GLU A 204 -20.84 -15.37 -19.80
C GLU A 204 -22.24 -14.73 -19.69
N ARG A 205 -22.57 -14.16 -18.54
CA ARG A 205 -23.84 -13.45 -18.32
C ARG A 205 -24.06 -12.29 -19.29
N TYR A 206 -23.00 -11.62 -19.74
CA TYR A 206 -23.07 -10.44 -20.61
C TYR A 206 -22.83 -10.77 -22.09
N LEU A 207 -22.81 -12.04 -22.49
CA LEU A 207 -22.62 -12.45 -23.89
C LEU A 207 -23.70 -11.95 -24.86
N HIS A 208 -24.84 -11.48 -24.35
CA HIS A 208 -25.91 -10.89 -25.14
C HIS A 208 -25.71 -9.38 -25.38
N ASP A 209 -24.84 -8.74 -24.60
CA ASP A 209 -24.53 -7.31 -24.65
C ASP A 209 -23.00 -7.14 -24.70
N LEU A 210 -22.46 -7.21 -25.92
CA LEU A 210 -21.01 -7.19 -26.15
C LEU A 210 -20.38 -5.85 -25.71
N THR A 211 -21.09 -4.73 -25.85
CA THR A 211 -20.62 -3.42 -25.40
C THR A 211 -20.41 -3.39 -23.90
N ARG A 212 -21.36 -3.92 -23.13
CA ARG A 212 -21.23 -4.04 -21.68
C ARG A 212 -20.15 -5.03 -21.27
N LEU A 213 -20.03 -6.16 -21.97
CA LEU A 213 -18.96 -7.13 -21.76
C LEU A 213 -17.58 -6.50 -21.98
N HIS A 214 -17.40 -5.74 -23.06
CA HIS A 214 -16.18 -4.98 -23.34
C HIS A 214 -15.83 -4.05 -22.17
N GLY A 215 -16.78 -3.24 -21.68
CA GLY A 215 -16.57 -2.34 -20.56
C GLY A 215 -16.14 -3.07 -19.28
N ILE A 216 -16.73 -4.22 -18.99
CA ILE A 216 -16.38 -5.05 -17.84
C ILE A 216 -14.98 -5.65 -17.96
N LEU A 217 -14.63 -6.19 -19.13
CA LEU A 217 -13.31 -6.78 -19.37
C LEU A 217 -12.21 -5.74 -19.24
N ARG A 218 -12.43 -4.56 -19.84
CA ARG A 218 -11.53 -3.41 -19.73
C ARG A 218 -11.36 -2.97 -18.28
N HIS A 219 -12.45 -2.79 -17.55
CA HIS A 219 -12.41 -2.36 -16.15
C HIS A 219 -11.71 -3.40 -15.25
N ASP A 220 -11.96 -4.69 -15.46
CA ASP A 220 -11.30 -5.75 -14.69
C ASP A 220 -9.79 -5.82 -15.00
N ALA A 221 -9.39 -5.59 -16.26
CA ALA A 221 -7.99 -5.49 -16.67
C ALA A 221 -7.30 -4.27 -16.05
N GLU A 222 -7.96 -3.11 -16.04
CA GLU A 222 -7.49 -1.90 -15.38
C GLU A 222 -7.29 -2.11 -13.86
N ASN A 223 -8.26 -2.75 -13.20
CA ASN A 223 -8.14 -3.11 -11.79
C ASN A 223 -6.95 -4.04 -11.51
N ASP A 224 -6.69 -5.02 -12.39
CA ASP A 224 -5.51 -5.89 -12.25
C ASP A 224 -4.20 -5.14 -12.52
N LEU A 225 -4.20 -4.13 -13.40
CA LEU A 225 -3.07 -3.22 -13.59
C LEU A 225 -2.82 -2.36 -12.33
N LEU A 226 -3.86 -1.81 -11.71
CA LEU A 226 -3.75 -1.06 -10.45
C LEU A 226 -3.19 -1.95 -9.33
N ARG A 227 -3.57 -3.23 -9.29
CA ARG A 227 -2.98 -4.21 -8.36
C ARG A 227 -1.52 -4.49 -8.67
N LEU A 228 -1.14 -4.62 -9.94
CA LEU A 228 0.26 -4.75 -10.36
C LEU A 228 1.10 -3.54 -9.93
N LEU A 229 0.57 -2.33 -10.08
CA LEU A 229 1.20 -1.11 -9.60
C LEU A 229 1.28 -1.06 -8.07
N ALA A 230 0.26 -1.54 -7.37
CA ALA A 230 0.25 -1.64 -5.91
C ALA A 230 1.37 -2.55 -5.38
N SER A 231 1.68 -3.67 -6.05
CA SER A 231 2.82 -4.51 -5.63
C SER A 231 4.15 -3.78 -5.80
N ALA A 232 4.31 -3.00 -6.87
CA ALA A 232 5.48 -2.14 -7.07
C ALA A 232 5.60 -1.06 -5.97
N TYR A 233 4.48 -0.44 -5.60
CA TYR A 233 4.44 0.56 -4.52
C TYR A 233 4.86 -0.04 -3.16
N ARG A 234 4.33 -1.23 -2.83
CA ARG A 234 4.66 -1.97 -1.59
C ARG A 234 6.12 -2.41 -1.54
N ALA A 235 6.68 -2.80 -2.68
CA ALA A 235 8.11 -3.09 -2.83
C ALA A 235 9.02 -1.84 -2.75
N GLY A 236 8.44 -0.63 -2.68
CA GLY A 236 9.16 0.61 -2.51
C GLY A 236 9.55 1.31 -3.82
N HIS A 237 9.11 0.82 -4.98
CA HIS A 237 9.44 1.37 -6.30
C HIS A 237 8.57 2.58 -6.67
N ARG A 238 8.59 3.62 -5.83
CA ARG A 238 7.71 4.79 -5.94
C ARG A 238 8.15 5.78 -7.03
N SER A 239 9.40 5.69 -7.47
CA SER A 239 9.97 6.44 -8.59
C SER A 239 9.66 5.82 -9.96
N LEU A 240 8.75 4.84 -10.04
CA LEU A 240 8.33 4.27 -11.32
C LEU A 240 7.77 5.38 -12.23
N PRO A 241 8.34 5.62 -13.42
CA PRO A 241 7.86 6.68 -14.31
C PRO A 241 6.45 6.37 -14.80
N ARG A 242 5.62 7.40 -14.98
CA ARG A 242 4.31 7.25 -15.64
C ARG A 242 4.54 6.83 -17.10
N TYR A 243 3.77 5.85 -17.55
CA TYR A 243 3.72 5.48 -18.96
C TYR A 243 3.02 6.58 -19.77
N VAL A 244 3.62 6.97 -20.89
CA VAL A 244 3.05 7.93 -21.83
C VAL A 244 2.88 7.19 -23.17
N PRO A 245 1.65 7.03 -23.66
CA PRO A 245 1.41 6.40 -24.96
C PRO A 245 2.16 7.12 -26.09
N PRO A 246 2.65 6.39 -27.12
CA PRO A 246 3.32 6.97 -28.29
C PRO A 246 2.45 8.00 -29.04
N SER A 247 1.14 7.77 -29.05
CA SER A 247 0.12 8.67 -29.61
C SER A 247 0.16 10.07 -28.96
N ARG A 248 0.58 10.15 -27.69
CA ARG A 248 0.61 11.39 -26.89
C ARG A 248 2.00 11.98 -26.71
N SER A 249 3.06 11.22 -26.99
CA SER A 249 4.43 11.73 -26.92
C SER A 249 4.76 12.72 -28.04
N ARG A 250 3.99 12.70 -29.15
CA ARG A 250 4.25 13.54 -30.33
C ARG A 250 3.75 14.99 -30.19
N THR A 251 2.93 15.29 -29.19
CA THR A 251 2.31 16.62 -29.02
C THR A 251 3.17 17.62 -28.23
N VAL A 252 4.40 17.26 -27.83
CA VAL A 252 5.25 18.07 -26.94
C VAL A 252 6.46 18.72 -27.66
N ILE A 253 6.57 18.60 -28.99
CA ILE A 253 7.62 19.26 -29.80
C ILE A 253 6.88 19.84 -31.01
N GLU A 254 6.65 21.15 -31.16
CA GLU A 254 7.66 22.16 -31.52
C GLU A 254 7.03 23.58 -31.40
N PRO A 255 7.57 24.53 -30.59
CA PRO A 255 7.30 25.94 -30.84
C PRO A 255 8.10 26.34 -32.08
N VAL A 256 7.40 26.50 -33.21
CA VAL A 256 7.93 27.15 -34.41
C VAL A 256 8.48 28.51 -33.99
N SER A 257 9.80 28.61 -33.86
CA SER A 257 10.46 29.92 -33.75
C SER A 257 10.32 30.62 -35.09
N PRO A 258 9.74 31.83 -35.15
CA PRO A 258 9.83 32.63 -36.36
C PRO A 258 11.30 33.04 -36.51
N HIS A 259 11.95 32.56 -37.57
CA HIS A 259 13.26 33.08 -37.97
C HIS A 259 13.11 34.55 -38.41
N PRO A 260 14.13 35.39 -38.13
CA PRO A 260 14.16 36.82 -38.45
C PRO A 260 14.26 37.10 -39.95
#